data_AF-A0A953NGJ4-F1
#
_entry.id   AF-A0A953NGJ4-F1
#
_cell.length_a   1.000
_cell.length_b   1.000
_cell.length_c   1.000
_cell.angle_alpha   90.00
_cell.angle_beta   90.00
_cell.angle_gamma   90.00
#
_symmetry.space_group_name_H-M   'P 1'
#
loop_
_entity.id
_entity.type
_entity.pdbx_description
1 polymer ?
#
loop_
_entity_poly.entity_id
_entity_poly.type
_entity_poly.pdbx_seq_one_letter_code
_entity_poly.pdbx_strand_id
1 'polypeptide(L)'
;MSKKHKRNYYWSNDDFSNIIDLHGFSSVEALTEVQLAITAAYENEQHDSLLIITGKGQNTLKAYIEEYLRDSNYDYVIDPDGGSITVYL
;
A
#
# COMPACT_ATOMS: atom_id res chain seq x y z
N MET A 1 8.63 22.14 -17.92
CA MET A 1 8.01 22.19 -16.57
C MET A 1 8.10 20.79 -15.98
N SER A 2 9.01 20.57 -15.03
CA SER A 2 9.24 19.25 -14.44
C SER A 2 8.11 18.95 -13.46
N LYS A 3 7.30 17.92 -13.76
CA LYS A 3 6.29 17.40 -12.82
C LYS A 3 7.07 16.77 -11.66
N LYS A 4 7.11 17.47 -10.53
CA LYS A 4 7.59 16.90 -9.26
C LYS A 4 6.79 15.61 -9.02
N HIS A 5 7.45 14.46 -9.09
CA HIS A 5 6.94 13.21 -8.53
C HIS A 5 6.74 13.47 -7.03
N LYS A 6 5.52 13.83 -6.63
CA LYS A 6 5.12 13.74 -5.23
C LYS A 6 5.10 12.24 -4.93
N ARG A 7 6.09 11.77 -4.20
CA ARG A 7 6.07 10.44 -3.59
C ARG A 7 4.84 10.43 -2.66
N ASN A 8 3.87 9.54 -2.90
CA ASN A 8 2.63 9.41 -2.11
C ASN A 8 2.87 8.68 -0.77
N TYR A 9 4.07 8.81 -0.24
CA TYR A 9 4.54 8.15 0.97
C TYR A 9 4.54 9.18 2.08
N TYR A 10 3.76 8.92 3.12
CA TYR A 10 3.66 9.78 4.28
C TYR A 10 4.07 8.98 5.52
N TRP A 11 4.95 9.58 6.33
CA TRP A 11 5.33 9.07 7.64
C TRP A 11 4.47 9.78 8.69
N SER A 12 3.81 9.01 9.57
CA SER A 12 3.12 9.52 10.75
C SER A 12 3.96 9.19 11.97
N ASN A 13 4.32 10.19 12.78
CA ASN A 13 5.13 9.97 14.00
C ASN A 13 4.35 9.27 15.12
N ASP A 14 3.03 9.18 15.01
CA ASP A 14 2.15 8.64 16.06
C ASP A 14 1.80 7.16 15.83
N ASP A 15 2.00 6.64 14.62
CA ASP A 15 1.77 5.24 14.25
C ASP A 15 2.88 4.82 13.29
N PHE A 16 3.71 3.85 13.66
CA PHE A 16 4.85 3.31 12.89
C PHE A 16 4.49 2.70 11.51
N SER A 17 3.29 2.95 10.99
CA SER A 17 2.82 2.48 9.70
C SER A 17 3.34 3.36 8.55
N ASN A 18 4.06 2.74 7.61
CA ASN A 18 4.24 3.35 6.30
C ASN A 18 2.89 3.40 5.59
N ILE A 19 2.51 4.53 5.01
CA ILE A 19 1.23 4.67 4.31
C ILE A 19 1.48 4.92 2.83
N ILE A 20 0.77 4.18 1.97
CA ILE A 20 0.73 4.41 0.53
C ILE A 20 -0.69 4.63 0.04
N ASP A 21 -0.90 5.74 -0.68
CA ASP A 21 -2.17 6.07 -1.32
C ASP A 21 -2.14 5.77 -2.83
N LEU A 22 -2.99 4.83 -3.24
CA LEU A 22 -3.10 4.32 -4.61
C LEU A 22 -4.33 4.86 -5.36
N HIS A 23 -5.03 5.87 -4.82
CA HIS A 23 -6.14 6.48 -5.53
C HIS A 23 -5.71 7.03 -6.89
N GLY A 24 -6.43 6.61 -7.94
CA GLY A 24 -6.20 7.09 -9.31
C GLY A 24 -5.10 6.35 -10.07
N PHE A 25 -4.48 5.34 -9.46
CA PHE A 25 -3.55 4.43 -10.15
C PHE A 25 -4.33 3.39 -10.96
N SER A 26 -3.76 2.98 -12.10
CA SER A 26 -4.18 1.73 -12.75
C SER A 26 -3.73 0.52 -11.92
N SER A 27 -4.35 -0.66 -12.16
CA SER A 27 -3.98 -1.88 -11.42
C SER A 27 -2.50 -2.23 -11.52
N VAL A 28 -1.87 -2.00 -12.68
CA VAL A 28 -0.44 -2.31 -12.91
C VAL A 28 0.46 -1.34 -12.15
N GLU A 29 0.16 -0.05 -12.21
CA GLU A 29 0.94 0.97 -11.48
C GLU A 29 0.79 0.78 -9.97
N ALA A 30 -0.43 0.52 -9.50
CA ALA A 30 -0.71 0.26 -8.10
C ALA A 30 0.07 -0.95 -7.56
N LEU A 31 0.09 -2.05 -8.30
CA LEU A 31 0.84 -3.24 -7.91
C LEU A 31 2.35 -2.97 -7.83
N THR A 32 2.88 -2.23 -8.80
CA THR A 32 4.31 -1.84 -8.82
C THR A 32 4.65 -1.01 -7.59
N GLU A 33 3.82 -0.02 -7.27
CA GLU A 33 4.01 0.83 -6.09
C GLU A 33 3.90 0.05 -4.78
N VAL A 34 2.97 -0.90 -4.66
CA VAL A 34 2.90 -1.79 -3.48
C VAL A 34 4.18 -2.59 -3.31
N GLN A 35 4.72 -3.17 -4.39
CA GLN A 35 5.97 -3.93 -4.35
C GLN A 35 7.16 -3.08 -3.90
N LEU A 36 7.27 -1.86 -4.43
CA LEU A 36 8.30 -0.90 -4.04
C LEU A 36 8.14 -0.47 -2.58
N ALA A 37 6.91 -0.24 -2.13
CA ALA A 37 6.61 0.15 -0.76
C ALA A 37 7.00 -0.93 0.25
N ILE A 38 6.63 -2.18 -0.03
CA ILE A 38 6.99 -3.34 0.81
C ILE A 38 8.51 -3.49 0.86
N THR A 39 9.19 -3.43 -0.30
CA THR A 39 10.65 -3.52 -0.37
C THR A 39 11.32 -2.43 0.45
N ALA A 40 10.89 -1.18 0.27
CA ALA A 40 11.42 -0.04 1.03
C ALA A 40 11.14 -0.18 2.52
N ALA A 41 10.00 -0.74 2.92
CA ALA A 41 9.66 -0.93 4.33
C ALA A 41 10.49 -2.05 4.97
N TYR A 42 10.83 -3.12 4.24
CA TYR A 42 11.81 -4.11 4.71
C TYR A 42 13.23 -3.56 4.86
N GLU A 43 13.64 -2.65 3.97
CA GLU A 43 14.97 -2.01 4.04
C GLU A 43 15.07 -1.01 5.20
N ASN A 44 13.95 -0.43 5.62
CA ASN A 44 13.87 0.49 6.75
C ASN A 44 13.33 -0.29 7.96
N GLU A 45 14.21 -0.87 8.78
CA GLU A 45 13.93 -1.70 9.99
C GLU A 45 13.09 -1.04 11.10
N GLN A 46 12.34 0.02 10.81
CA GLN A 46 11.54 0.81 11.74
C GLN A 46 10.02 0.63 11.54
N HIS A 47 9.58 -0.27 10.66
CA HIS A 47 8.18 -0.42 10.29
C HIS A 47 7.69 -1.86 10.47
N ASP A 48 6.75 -2.06 11.39
CA ASP A 48 6.10 -3.35 11.60
C ASP A 48 4.95 -3.60 10.61
N SER A 49 4.50 -2.56 9.90
CA SER A 49 3.40 -2.66 8.93
C SER A 49 3.38 -1.54 7.88
N LEU A 50 2.69 -1.83 6.77
CA LEU A 50 2.39 -0.94 5.66
C LEU A 50 0.88 -0.84 5.46
N LEU A 51 0.31 0.37 5.54
CA LEU A 51 -1.08 0.67 5.20
C LEU A 51 -1.20 1.07 3.73
N ILE A 52 -1.99 0.31 2.99
CA ILE A 52 -2.26 0.50 1.56
C ILE A 52 -3.67 1.04 1.41
N ILE A 53 -3.82 2.27 0.95
CA ILE A 53 -5.12 2.89 0.67
C ILE A 53 -5.49 2.62 -0.79
N THR A 54 -6.48 1.74 -1.01
CA THR A 54 -6.96 1.36 -2.35
C THR A 54 -8.19 2.16 -2.78
N GLY A 55 -8.82 2.85 -1.83
CA GLY A 55 -10.05 3.61 -2.03
C GLY A 55 -11.31 2.77 -2.03
N LYS A 56 -12.46 3.45 -1.88
CA LYS A 56 -13.81 2.84 -1.76
C LYS A 56 -14.53 2.68 -3.11
N GLY A 57 -13.78 2.65 -4.21
CA GLY A 57 -14.32 2.59 -5.58
C GLY A 57 -14.93 1.22 -5.91
N GLN A 58 -14.78 0.77 -7.16
CA GLN A 58 -15.33 -0.52 -7.62
C GLN A 58 -14.64 -1.76 -7.02
N ASN A 59 -13.79 -1.61 -6.00
CA ASN A 59 -12.99 -2.67 -5.36
C ASN A 59 -12.03 -3.45 -6.27
N THR A 60 -11.92 -3.11 -7.57
CA THR A 60 -11.02 -3.79 -8.50
C THR A 60 -9.57 -3.72 -8.04
N LEU A 61 -9.08 -2.52 -7.68
CA LEU A 61 -7.69 -2.33 -7.24
C LEU A 61 -7.38 -3.18 -5.99
N LYS A 62 -8.31 -3.18 -5.03
CA LYS A 62 -8.22 -3.99 -3.81
C LYS A 62 -8.10 -5.47 -4.15
N ALA A 63 -8.97 -6.00 -5.02
CA ALA A 63 -8.94 -7.41 -5.38
C ALA A 63 -7.59 -7.83 -6.00
N TYR A 64 -7.03 -7.00 -6.88
CA TYR A 64 -5.70 -7.25 -7.47
C TYR A 64 -4.58 -7.25 -6.43
N ILE A 65 -4.61 -6.29 -5.49
CA ILE A 65 -3.57 -6.19 -4.45
C ILE A 65 -3.74 -7.34 -3.45
N GLU A 66 -4.95 -7.66 -3.04
CA GLU A 66 -5.25 -8.79 -2.17
C GLU A 66 -4.81 -10.13 -2.76
N GLU A 67 -5.08 -10.35 -4.05
CA GLU A 67 -4.61 -11.53 -4.78
C GLU A 67 -3.09 -11.64 -4.75
N TYR A 68 -2.39 -10.55 -5.07
CA TYR A 68 -0.92 -10.51 -4.99
C TYR A 68 -0.39 -10.80 -3.59
N LEU A 69 -0.98 -10.18 -2.56
CA LEU A 69 -0.54 -10.34 -1.17
C LEU A 69 -0.73 -11.79 -0.70
N ARG A 70 -1.88 -12.38 -1.02
CA ARG A 70 -2.19 -13.78 -0.73
C ARG A 70 -1.23 -14.73 -1.44
N ASP A 71 -1.02 -14.54 -2.74
CA ASP A 71 -0.14 -15.42 -3.55
C ASP A 71 1.33 -15.33 -3.12
N SER A 72 1.72 -14.19 -2.56
CA SER A 72 3.07 -13.95 -2.02
C SER A 72 3.20 -14.32 -0.53
N ASN A 73 2.16 -14.87 0.10
CA ASN A 73 2.11 -15.26 1.52
C ASN A 73 2.42 -14.12 2.51
N TYR A 74 1.97 -12.89 2.21
CA TYR A 74 2.01 -11.82 3.21
C TYR A 74 0.90 -11.99 4.25
N ASP A 75 1.16 -11.56 5.48
CA ASP A 75 0.12 -11.41 6.50
C ASP A 75 -0.52 -10.02 6.35
N TYR A 76 -1.84 -9.96 6.25
CA TYR A 76 -2.57 -8.72 6.02
C TYR A 76 -3.99 -8.75 6.57
N VAL A 77 -4.50 -7.56 6.88
CA VAL A 77 -5.89 -7.31 7.29
C VAL A 77 -6.50 -6.26 6.37
N ILE A 78 -7.73 -6.49 5.94
CA ILE A 78 -8.52 -5.52 5.18
C ILE A 78 -9.37 -4.73 6.18
N ASP A 79 -9.34 -3.40 6.10
CA ASP A 79 -10.18 -2.55 6.94
C ASP A 79 -11.68 -2.87 6.71
N PRO A 80 -12.53 -2.87 7.74
CA PRO A 80 -13.98 -3.09 7.61
C PRO A 80 -14.67 -2.17 6.59
N ASP A 81 -14.14 -0.96 6.37
CA ASP A 81 -14.65 0.00 5.41
C ASP A 81 -14.28 -0.33 3.96
N GLY A 82 -13.41 -1.34 3.77
CA GLY A 82 -12.97 -1.89 2.50
C GLY A 82 -12.12 -0.96 1.66
N GLY A 83 -11.68 0.18 2.20
CA GLY A 83 -10.92 1.22 1.50
C GLY A 83 -9.41 1.12 1.69
N SER A 84 -8.94 0.26 2.60
CA SER A 84 -7.52 0.05 2.86
C SER A 84 -7.18 -1.38 3.28
N ILE A 85 -5.91 -1.72 3.14
CA ILE A 85 -5.30 -3.00 3.52
C ILE A 85 -4.06 -2.70 4.35
N THR A 86 -3.95 -3.28 5.54
CA THR A 86 -2.73 -3.24 6.35
C THR A 86 -1.96 -4.54 6.15
N VAL A 87 -0.70 -4.44 5.73
CA VAL A 87 0.23 -5.56 5.54
C VAL A 87 1.24 -5.54 6.68
N TYR A 88 1.46 -6.69 7.33
CA TYR A 88 2.48 -6.84 8.37
C TYR A 88 3.80 -7.31 7.74
N LEU A 89 4.90 -6.72 8.18
CA LEU A 89 6.23 -6.89 7.57
C LEU A 89 7.14 -7.77 8.42
#